data_AF-A0A928TX41-F1
#
_entry.id   AF-A0A928TX41-F1
#
_cell.length_a   1.000
_cell.length_b   1.000
_cell.length_c   1.000
_cell.angle_alpha   90.00
_cell.angle_beta   90.00
_cell.angle_gamma   90.00
#
_symmetry.space_group_name_H-M   'P 1'
#
loop_
_entity.id
_entity.type
_entity.pdbx_description
1 polymer ?
#
loop_
_entity_poly.entity_id
_entity_poly.type
_entity_poly.pdbx_seq_one_letter_code
_entity_poly.pdbx_strand_id
1 'polypeptide(L)'
;MQRYEHPGSGYLRVRDYRRGSIRARIGNESGFKTVLGAIENVHLDPPGLEFSARIDTGAQTSSLNALDIVEFERDGKPFVKFNLIHPESGEKSS
;
A
#
# COMPACT_ATOMS: atom_id res chain seq x y z
N MET A 1 -3.84 18.39 19.54
CA MET A 1 -4.37 18.11 18.19
C MET A 1 -4.34 16.61 18.02
N GLN A 2 -5.49 15.96 18.12
CA GLN A 2 -5.59 14.51 18.27
C GLN A 2 -5.60 13.86 16.87
N ARG A 3 -4.59 13.05 16.57
CA ARG A 3 -4.57 12.21 15.36
C ARG A 3 -5.62 11.12 15.56
N TYR A 4 -6.71 11.19 14.80
CA TYR A 4 -7.62 10.06 14.64
C TYR A 4 -7.11 9.21 13.48
N GLU A 5 -6.36 8.17 13.81
CA GLU A 5 -6.08 7.03 12.93
C GLU A 5 -7.35 6.16 12.97
N HIS A 6 -8.08 6.06 11.86
CA HIS A 6 -9.18 5.11 11.76
C HIS A 6 -8.60 3.72 11.45
N PRO A 7 -8.83 2.70 12.30
CA PRO A 7 -8.35 1.35 12.05
C PRO A 7 -9.08 0.77 10.83
N GLY A 8 -8.33 0.56 9.74
CA GLY A 8 -8.83 -0.09 8.52
C GLY A 8 -8.79 0.75 7.24
N SER A 9 -8.36 2.02 7.27
CA SER A 9 -8.20 2.81 6.04
C SER A 9 -6.79 3.38 5.85
N GLY A 10 -6.14 3.01 4.74
CA GLY A 10 -4.86 3.58 4.31
C GLY A 10 -5.05 4.89 3.56
N TYR A 11 -4.10 5.81 3.68
CA TYR A 11 -4.06 7.06 2.90
C TYR A 11 -2.83 7.08 2.02
N LEU A 12 -3.00 7.29 0.71
CA LEU A 12 -1.88 7.44 -0.23
C LEU A 12 -1.91 8.80 -0.91
N ARG A 13 -0.73 9.38 -1.14
CA ARG A 13 -0.59 10.64 -1.87
C ARG A 13 -0.76 10.39 -3.36
N VAL A 14 -1.53 11.22 -4.07
CA VAL A 14 -1.86 11.00 -5.50
C VAL A 14 -0.64 10.94 -6.43
N ARG A 15 0.52 11.49 -6.03
CA ARG A 15 1.77 11.33 -6.81
C ARG A 15 2.18 9.87 -6.97
N ASP A 16 1.81 9.02 -6.03
CA ASP A 16 2.13 7.59 -6.03
C ASP A 16 1.05 6.76 -6.76
N TYR A 17 -0.08 7.38 -7.15
CA TYR A 17 -1.28 6.73 -7.74
C TYR A 17 -1.46 6.98 -9.26
N ARG A 18 -0.57 7.73 -9.91
CA ARG A 18 -0.78 8.12 -11.32
C ARG A 18 -0.63 6.90 -12.25
N ARG A 19 -1.79 6.36 -12.68
CA ARG A 19 -2.05 5.26 -13.66
C ARG A 19 -2.45 3.89 -13.09
N GLY A 20 -3.24 3.84 -12.01
CA GLY A 20 -3.80 2.56 -11.53
C GLY A 20 -2.72 1.59 -11.00
N SER A 21 -1.56 2.12 -10.61
CA SER A 21 -0.47 1.39 -9.96
C SER A 21 0.01 2.22 -8.77
N ILE A 22 0.24 1.55 -7.65
CA ILE A 22 0.77 2.15 -6.42
C ILE A 22 2.28 1.93 -6.43
N ARG A 23 3.06 3.00 -6.31
CA ARG A 23 4.54 2.90 -6.24
C ARG A 23 5.01 2.87 -4.80
N ALA A 24 5.34 1.70 -4.27
CA ALA A 24 6.08 1.57 -3.02
C ALA A 24 7.58 1.78 -3.29
N ARG A 25 8.26 2.63 -2.53
CA ARG A 25 9.73 2.72 -2.51
C ARG A 25 10.25 2.00 -1.28
N ILE A 26 10.92 0.87 -1.48
CA ILE A 26 11.68 0.19 -0.42
C ILE A 26 13.05 0.87 -0.37
N GLY A 27 13.36 1.51 0.75
CA GLY A 27 14.69 2.06 1.01
C GLY A 27 15.58 1.03 1.69
N ASN A 28 16.80 0.83 1.16
CA ASN A 28 17.88 0.27 1.97
C ASN A 28 19.24 0.79 1.47
N GLU A 29 19.93 1.56 2.31
CA GLU A 29 21.34 1.93 2.15
C GLU A 29 22.17 0.98 3.01
N SER A 30 22.51 -0.19 2.49
CA SER A 30 23.60 -1.02 3.01
C SER A 30 24.05 -2.03 1.95
N GLY A 31 25.37 -2.16 1.78
CA GLY A 31 26.05 -2.82 0.65
C GLY A 31 25.88 -4.34 0.52
N PHE A 32 24.82 -4.92 1.09
CA PHE A 32 24.47 -6.33 0.96
C PHE A 32 23.12 -6.47 0.27
N LYS A 33 23.07 -7.29 -0.78
CA LYS A 33 21.81 -7.61 -1.48
C LYS A 33 21.10 -8.74 -0.74
N THR A 34 19.90 -8.49 -0.26
CA THR A 34 19.01 -9.54 0.28
C THR A 34 18.54 -10.44 -0.87
N VAL A 35 18.63 -11.75 -0.67
CA VAL A 35 18.01 -12.75 -1.56
C VAL A 35 16.56 -12.94 -1.12
N LEU A 36 15.61 -12.75 -2.03
CA LEU A 36 14.18 -12.93 -1.80
C LEU A 36 13.66 -14.12 -2.62
N GLY A 37 12.64 -14.79 -2.10
CA GLY A 37 11.83 -15.75 -2.83
C GLY A 37 10.89 -15.07 -3.83
N ALA A 38 10.21 -15.89 -4.65
CA ALA A 38 9.22 -15.40 -5.62
C ALA A 38 7.93 -14.88 -4.96
N ILE A 39 7.65 -15.32 -3.74
CA ILE A 39 6.54 -14.87 -2.89
C ILE A 39 7.12 -14.47 -1.54
N GLU A 40 6.73 -13.31 -1.03
CA GLU A 40 7.17 -12.79 0.26
C GLU A 40 6.00 -12.15 1.02
N ASN A 41 6.09 -12.10 2.35
CA ASN A 41 5.11 -11.39 3.17
C ASN A 41 5.43 -9.90 3.16
N VAL A 42 4.42 -9.08 2.81
CA VAL A 42 4.49 -7.63 2.83
C VAL A 42 3.53 -7.09 3.87
N HIS A 43 4.05 -6.29 4.78
CA HIS A 43 3.26 -5.57 5.78
C HIS A 43 2.89 -4.17 5.26
N LEU A 44 1.60 -3.85 5.23
CA LEU A 44 1.08 -2.53 4.88
C LEU A 44 0.65 -1.79 6.14
N ASP A 45 1.38 -0.71 6.47
CA ASP A 45 1.10 0.13 7.64
C ASP A 45 0.96 1.62 7.26
N PRO A 46 -0.17 2.28 7.57
CA PRO A 46 -1.48 1.70 7.88
C PRO A 46 -2.06 0.97 6.66
N PRO A 47 -2.94 -0.05 6.80
CA PRO A 47 -3.82 -0.33 7.94
C PRO A 47 -3.36 -1.45 8.92
N GLY A 48 -2.11 -1.92 8.84
CA GLY A 48 -1.60 -3.02 9.67
C GLY A 48 -1.93 -4.41 9.13
N LEU A 49 -1.99 -4.57 7.81
CA LEU A 49 -2.34 -5.85 7.15
C LEU A 49 -1.09 -6.51 6.55
N GLU A 50 -1.03 -7.85 6.64
CA GLU A 50 0.03 -8.66 6.01
C GLU A 50 -0.49 -9.37 4.78
N PHE A 51 0.21 -9.26 3.65
CA PHE A 51 -0.16 -9.88 2.39
C PHE A 51 0.97 -10.77 1.87
N SER A 52 0.64 -11.96 1.38
CA SER A 52 1.53 -12.72 0.51
C SER A 52 1.60 -12.02 -0.85
N ALA A 53 2.76 -11.48 -1.21
CA ALA A 53 2.97 -10.72 -2.42
C ALA A 53 3.96 -11.42 -3.36
N ARG A 54 3.73 -11.31 -4.67
CA ARG A 54 4.66 -11.83 -5.68
C ARG A 54 5.76 -10.81 -5.98
N ILE A 55 7.01 -11.25 -5.91
CA ILE A 55 8.15 -10.48 -6.38
C ILE A 55 8.26 -10.65 -7.90
N ASP A 56 7.86 -9.62 -8.63
CA ASP A 56 7.84 -9.60 -10.09
C ASP A 56 8.90 -8.62 -10.62
N THR A 57 10.10 -9.14 -10.91
CA THR A 57 11.22 -8.32 -11.41
C THR A 57 10.99 -7.76 -12.82
N GLY A 58 9.97 -8.26 -13.53
CA GLY A 58 9.60 -7.77 -14.86
C GLY A 58 8.72 -6.52 -14.82
N ALA A 59 8.15 -6.18 -13.66
CA ALA A 59 7.26 -5.05 -13.51
C ALA A 59 8.01 -3.77 -13.11
N GLN A 60 7.76 -2.67 -13.83
CA GLN A 60 8.27 -1.35 -13.44
C GLN A 60 7.53 -0.72 -12.26
N THR A 61 6.36 -1.25 -11.93
CA THR A 61 5.47 -0.73 -10.89
C THR A 61 4.88 -1.87 -10.07
N SER A 62 4.65 -1.62 -8.79
CA SER A 62 3.85 -2.51 -7.95
C SER A 62 2.36 -2.31 -8.21
N SER A 63 1.57 -3.34 -7.95
CA SER A 63 0.11 -3.29 -8.02
C SER A 63 -0.48 -3.91 -6.77
N LEU A 64 -1.62 -3.38 -6.33
CA LEU A 64 -2.40 -3.87 -5.21
C LEU A 64 -3.87 -3.78 -5.59
N ASN A 65 -4.65 -4.79 -5.21
CA ASN A 65 -6.09 -4.75 -5.40
C ASN A 65 -6.71 -3.82 -4.35
N ALA A 66 -7.31 -2.72 -4.78
CA ALA A 66 -7.89 -1.70 -3.93
C ALA A 66 -9.32 -1.38 -4.37
N LEU A 67 -10.21 -1.19 -3.38
CA LEU A 67 -11.64 -0.99 -3.58
C LEU A 67 -12.07 0.41 -3.11
N ASP A 68 -13.21 0.89 -3.62
CA ASP A 68 -13.85 2.16 -3.24
C ASP A 68 -12.87 3.34 -3.17
N ILE A 69 -12.18 3.57 -4.28
CA ILE A 69 -11.17 4.62 -4.38
C ILE A 69 -11.88 5.98 -4.36
N VAL A 70 -11.55 6.81 -3.38
CA VAL A 70 -12.09 8.17 -3.20
C VAL A 70 -10.93 9.17 -3.15
N GLU A 71 -10.95 10.14 -4.06
CA GLU A 71 -9.99 11.25 -4.06
C GLU A 71 -10.40 12.32 -3.04
N PHE A 72 -9.43 12.89 -2.33
CA PHE A 72 -9.65 13.98 -1.39
C PHE A 72 -8.42 14.87 -1.25
N GLU A 73 -8.60 16.06 -0.66
CA GLU A 73 -7.51 16.97 -0.34
C GLU A 73 -7.21 16.96 1.18
N ARG A 74 -5.93 16.91 1.54
CA ARG A 74 -5.45 17.11 2.90
C ARG A 74 -4.20 17.98 2.87
N ASP A 75 -4.18 19.03 3.68
CA ASP A 75 -3.08 20.00 3.75
C ASP A 75 -2.64 20.55 2.38
N GLY A 76 -3.60 20.91 1.52
CA GLY A 76 -3.33 21.43 0.17
C GLY A 76 -2.77 20.41 -0.81
N LYS A 77 -2.82 19.11 -0.48
CA LYS A 77 -2.24 18.03 -1.29
C LYS A 77 -3.32 17.01 -1.64
N PRO A 78 -3.29 16.45 -2.87
CA PRO A 78 -4.22 15.42 -3.29
C PRO A 78 -3.83 14.04 -2.71
N PHE A 79 -4.83 13.34 -2.18
CA PHE A 79 -4.75 12.00 -1.61
C PHE A 79 -5.86 11.10 -2.16
N VAL A 80 -5.67 9.79 -2.01
CA VAL A 80 -6.72 8.78 -2.21
C VAL A 80 -6.95 8.00 -0.92
N LYS A 81 -8.22 7.75 -0.61
CA LYS A 81 -8.67 6.75 0.36
C LYS A 81 -9.17 5.55 -0.42
N PHE A 82 -8.86 4.35 0.04
CA PHE A 82 -9.32 3.09 -0.54
C PHE A 82 -9.46 2.06 0.57
N ASN A 83 -10.17 0.98 0.26
CA ASN A 83 -10.34 -0.15 1.16
C ASN A 83 -9.62 -1.38 0.58
N LEU A 84 -9.12 -2.21 1.46
CA LEU A 84 -8.49 -3.49 1.14
C LEU A 84 -9.40 -4.62 1.61
N ILE A 85 -9.25 -5.78 0.98
CA ILE A 85 -9.83 -7.02 1.51
C ILE A 85 -8.77 -7.62 2.42
N HIS A 86 -9.15 -7.91 3.66
CA HIS A 86 -8.30 -8.65 4.59
C HIS A 86 -7.98 -10.01 3.98
N PRO A 87 -6.69 -10.35 3.81
CA PRO A 87 -6.30 -11.51 3.02
C PRO A 87 -6.78 -12.83 3.63
N GLU A 88 -6.89 -12.91 4.96
CA GLU A 88 -7.40 -14.10 5.65
C GLU A 88 -8.93 -14.12 5.82
N SER A 89 -9.54 -13.07 6.39
CA SER A 89 -10.98 -13.08 6.69
C SER A 89 -11.87 -12.78 5.47
N GLY A 90 -11.31 -12.21 4.40
CA GLY A 90 -12.09 -11.75 3.25
C GLY A 90 -12.94 -10.50 3.55
N GLU A 91 -12.81 -9.93 4.75
CA GLU A 91 -13.56 -8.75 5.16
C GLU A 91 -12.91 -7.48 4.66
N LYS A 92 -13.72 -6.47 4.38
CA LYS A 92 -13.24 -5.17 3.92
C LYS A 92 -12.66 -4.38 5.09
N SER A 93 -11.47 -3.82 4.90
CA SER A 93 -10.85 -2.90 5.85
C SER A 93 -11.74 -1.65 5.97
N SER A 94 -12.16 -1.33 7.19
CA SER A 94 -13.20 -0.33 7.50
C SER A 94 -12.66 1.09 7.65
#